data_AF-A0A1I1LMZ8-F1
#
_entry.id   AF-A0A1I1LMZ8-F1
#
_cell.length_a   1.000
_cell.length_b   1.000
_cell.length_c   1.000
_cell.angle_alpha   90.00
_cell.angle_beta   90.00
_cell.angle_gamma   90.00
#
_symmetry.space_group_name_H-M   'P 1'
#
loop_
_entity.id
_entity.type
_entity.pdbx_description
1 polymer ?
#
loop_
_entity_poly.entity_id
_entity_poly.type
_entity_poly.pdbx_seq_one_letter_code
_entity_poly.pdbx_strand_id
1 'polypeptide(L)'
;MPSQPSHRLLIVARIKPGAEQETADLFRASDRTELPHALGVRRRDLYAYHGLYFHHVEFGGDPRAAVTAARQRADFQQLSADLDAYITPYRPETWRSPLDAMATGFYTWTAEHGELG
;
A
#
# COMPACT_ATOMS: atom_id res chain seq x y z
N MET A 1 -22.86 -12.22 -10.11
CA MET A 1 -22.05 -12.46 -8.89
C MET A 1 -22.08 -11.16 -8.10
N PRO A 2 -22.43 -11.15 -6.80
CA PRO A 2 -22.32 -9.91 -6.03
C PRO A 2 -20.87 -9.42 -6.11
N SER A 3 -20.66 -8.14 -6.37
CA SER A 3 -19.32 -7.58 -6.42
C SER A 3 -18.66 -7.78 -5.06
N GLN A 4 -17.51 -8.43 -5.08
CA GLN A 4 -16.75 -8.71 -3.87
C GLN A 4 -16.42 -7.39 -3.15
N PRO A 5 -16.48 -7.33 -1.81
CA PRO A 5 -16.05 -6.15 -1.08
C PRO A 5 -14.65 -5.73 -1.53
N SER A 6 -14.49 -4.47 -1.87
CA SER A 6 -13.22 -3.90 -2.32
C SER A 6 -12.24 -3.89 -1.14
N HIS A 7 -11.36 -4.90 -1.08
CA HIS A 7 -10.29 -5.01 -0.10
C HIS A 7 -9.12 -4.11 -0.49
N ARG A 8 -9.36 -2.81 -0.43
CA ARG A 8 -8.40 -1.78 -0.84
C ARG A 8 -7.77 -1.11 0.36
N LEU A 9 -6.51 -0.77 0.20
CA LEU A 9 -5.74 0.02 1.12
C LEU A 9 -5.10 1.18 0.38
N LEU A 10 -5.09 2.35 1.01
CA LEU A 10 -4.29 3.48 0.58
C LEU A 10 -3.36 3.88 1.73
N ILE A 11 -2.04 3.83 1.50
CA ILE A 11 -1.06 4.39 2.43
C ILE A 11 -0.60 5.74 1.88
N VAL A 12 -0.49 6.73 2.76
CA VAL A 12 0.02 8.07 2.42
C VAL A 12 1.30 8.35 3.20
N ALA A 13 2.36 8.66 2.48
CA ALA A 13 3.67 9.02 3.02
C ALA A 13 4.28 10.19 2.25
N ARG A 14 5.51 10.57 2.58
CA ARG A 14 6.32 11.52 1.81
C ARG A 14 7.34 10.74 0.99
N ILE A 15 7.65 11.26 -0.19
CA ILE A 15 8.73 10.75 -1.05
C ILE A 15 9.79 11.81 -1.26
N LYS A 16 11.05 11.39 -1.22
CA LYS A 16 12.19 12.21 -1.59
C LYS A 16 12.04 12.64 -3.06
N PRO A 17 12.24 13.93 -3.40
CA PRO A 17 12.14 14.39 -4.79
C PRO A 17 13.04 13.58 -5.74
N GLY A 18 12.45 13.05 -6.83
CA GLY A 18 13.16 12.29 -7.85
C GLY A 18 13.40 10.81 -7.52
N ALA A 19 12.87 10.29 -6.40
CA ALA A 19 13.08 8.91 -5.96
C ALA A 19 12.04 7.91 -6.50
N GLU A 20 11.20 8.31 -7.46
CA GLU A 20 10.12 7.48 -8.00
C GLU A 20 10.65 6.20 -8.65
N GLN A 21 11.75 6.30 -9.40
CA GLN A 21 12.33 5.16 -10.11
C GLN A 21 12.96 4.16 -9.14
N GLU A 22 13.75 4.63 -8.18
CA GLU A 22 14.38 3.80 -7.15
C GLU A 22 13.31 3.08 -6.30
N THR A 23 12.26 3.81 -5.91
CA THR A 23 11.12 3.24 -5.18
C THR A 23 10.44 2.15 -6.03
N ALA A 24 10.19 2.41 -7.31
CA ALA A 24 9.58 1.43 -8.22
C ALA A 24 10.46 0.18 -8.42
N ASP A 25 11.78 0.34 -8.46
CA ASP A 25 12.72 -0.77 -8.64
C ASP A 25 12.75 -1.68 -7.40
N LEU A 26 12.71 -1.10 -6.19
CA LEU A 26 12.60 -1.85 -4.93
C LEU A 26 11.31 -2.68 -4.90
N PHE A 27 10.17 -2.07 -5.25
CA PHE A 27 8.91 -2.81 -5.35
C PHE A 27 8.95 -3.87 -6.44
N ARG A 28 9.54 -3.60 -7.61
CA ARG A 28 9.68 -4.59 -8.68
C ARG A 28 10.55 -5.78 -8.26
N ALA A 29 11.59 -5.54 -7.47
CA ALA A 29 12.41 -6.62 -6.91
C ALA A 29 11.60 -7.45 -5.91
N SER A 30 10.92 -6.80 -4.95
CA SER A 30 10.02 -7.45 -4.00
C SER A 30 8.90 -8.25 -4.68
N ASP A 31 8.30 -7.71 -5.74
CA ASP A 31 7.14 -8.31 -6.42
C ASP A 31 7.52 -9.58 -7.21
N ARG A 32 8.82 -9.86 -7.39
CA ARG A 32 9.34 -11.12 -7.94
C ARG A 32 9.56 -12.21 -6.88
N THR A 33 9.35 -11.89 -5.61
CA THR A 33 9.47 -12.84 -4.50
C THR A 33 8.10 -13.41 -4.12
N GLU A 34 8.04 -14.30 -3.12
CA GLU A 34 6.78 -14.83 -2.58
C GLU A 34 6.01 -13.80 -1.73
N LEU A 35 6.63 -12.69 -1.35
CA LEU A 35 6.03 -11.69 -0.46
C LEU A 35 4.63 -11.20 -0.90
N PRO A 36 4.42 -10.67 -2.13
CA PRO A 36 3.09 -10.20 -2.54
C PRO A 36 2.04 -11.31 -2.54
N HIS A 37 2.41 -12.51 -2.96
CA HIS A 37 1.51 -13.67 -3.04
C HIS A 37 1.08 -14.14 -1.66
N ALA A 38 2.04 -14.28 -0.73
CA ALA A 38 1.76 -14.69 0.64
C ALA A 38 0.90 -13.68 1.42
N LEU A 39 0.96 -12.40 1.05
CA LEU A 39 0.11 -11.35 1.62
C LEU A 39 -1.23 -11.20 0.91
N GLY A 40 -1.47 -11.96 -0.17
CA GLY A 40 -2.70 -11.90 -0.96
C GLY A 40 -2.85 -10.60 -1.75
N VAL A 41 -1.75 -9.92 -2.10
CA VAL A 41 -1.77 -8.74 -2.97
C VAL A 41 -2.27 -9.15 -4.36
N ARG A 42 -3.26 -8.42 -4.87
CA ARG A 42 -3.84 -8.60 -6.21
C ARG A 42 -3.36 -7.54 -7.18
N ARG A 43 -3.17 -6.32 -6.67
CA ARG A 43 -2.76 -5.17 -7.46
C ARG A 43 -2.05 -4.17 -6.57
N ARG A 44 -1.02 -3.52 -7.12
CA ARG A 44 -0.29 -2.42 -6.50
C ARG A 44 -0.18 -1.28 -7.50
N ASP A 45 -0.60 -0.10 -7.09
CA ASP A 45 -0.36 1.14 -7.83
C ASP A 45 0.37 2.12 -6.91
N LEU A 46 1.43 2.74 -7.42
CA LEU A 46 2.21 3.76 -6.71
C LEU A 46 2.01 5.10 -7.41
N TYR A 47 1.70 6.14 -6.64
CA TYR A 47 1.56 7.49 -7.17
C TYR A 47 2.43 8.46 -6.37
N ALA A 48 2.87 9.51 -7.04
CA ALA A 48 3.54 10.65 -6.41
C ALA A 48 2.78 11.95 -6.77
N TYR A 49 2.63 12.84 -5.80
CA TYR A 49 2.02 14.16 -6.01
C TYR A 49 2.56 15.18 -4.99
N HIS A 50 3.24 16.22 -5.47
CA HIS A 50 3.84 17.28 -4.64
C HIS A 50 4.65 16.75 -3.42
N GLY A 51 5.52 15.76 -3.65
CA GLY A 51 6.34 15.15 -2.60
C GLY A 51 5.58 14.21 -1.67
N LEU A 52 4.31 13.93 -1.94
CA LEU A 52 3.55 12.86 -1.31
C LEU A 52 3.64 11.59 -2.14
N TYR A 53 3.65 10.46 -1.45
CA TYR A 53 3.60 9.12 -2.00
C TYR A 53 2.31 8.43 -1.58
N PHE A 54 1.67 7.78 -2.55
CA PHE A 54 0.43 7.06 -2.38
C PHE A 54 0.66 5.62 -2.82
N HIS A 55 0.44 4.71 -1.88
CA HIS A 55 0.52 3.28 -2.13
C HIS A 55 -0.88 2.71 -2.10
N HIS A 56 -1.46 2.50 -3.27
CA HIS A 56 -2.76 1.87 -3.41
C HIS A 56 -2.57 0.37 -3.63
N VAL A 57 -3.18 -0.45 -2.79
CA VAL A 57 -3.03 -1.91 -2.85
C VAL A 57 -4.40 -2.56 -2.75
N GLU A 58 -4.67 -3.48 -3.66
CA GLU A 58 -5.84 -4.35 -3.62
C GLU A 58 -5.42 -5.73 -3.13
N PHE A 59 -6.21 -6.32 -2.23
CA PHE A 59 -5.95 -7.62 -1.62
C PHE A 59 -7.07 -8.61 -1.94
N GLY A 60 -6.78 -9.91 -1.81
CA GLY A 60 -7.78 -10.97 -1.85
C GLY A 60 -8.54 -11.18 -0.54
N GLY A 61 -8.20 -10.44 0.52
CA GLY A 61 -8.79 -10.55 1.86
C GLY A 61 -8.53 -9.27 2.66
N ASP A 62 -8.72 -9.29 3.99
CA ASP A 62 -8.57 -8.09 4.82
C ASP A 62 -7.17 -7.43 4.71
N PRO A 63 -7.08 -6.18 4.19
CA PRO A 63 -5.83 -5.47 4.08
C PRO A 63 -5.12 -5.22 5.42
N ARG A 64 -5.87 -4.99 6.51
CA ARG A 64 -5.27 -4.75 7.83
C ARG A 64 -4.59 -6.00 8.37
N ALA A 65 -5.23 -7.15 8.22
CA ALA A 65 -4.64 -8.44 8.55
C ALA A 65 -3.39 -8.71 7.69
N ALA A 66 -3.44 -8.43 6.38
CA ALA A 66 -2.30 -8.58 5.48
C ALA A 66 -1.09 -7.72 5.92
N VAL A 67 -1.30 -6.43 6.19
CA VAL A 67 -0.22 -5.54 6.66
C VAL A 67 0.33 -6.00 8.02
N THR A 68 -0.54 -6.48 8.92
CA THR A 68 -0.12 -6.99 10.23
C THR A 68 0.77 -8.23 10.08
N ALA A 69 0.39 -9.16 9.20
CA ALA A 69 1.19 -10.35 8.88
C ALA A 69 2.52 -9.98 8.21
N ALA A 70 2.50 -9.01 7.29
CA ALA A 70 3.69 -8.55 6.57
C ALA A 70 4.81 -8.10 7.52
N ARG A 71 4.46 -7.35 8.57
CA ARG A 71 5.43 -6.84 9.56
C ARG A 71 6.24 -7.92 10.26
N GLN A 72 5.75 -9.15 10.30
CA GLN A 72 6.44 -10.28 10.92
C GLN A 72 7.39 -11.02 9.97
N ARG A 73 7.45 -10.63 8.70
CA ARG A 73 8.29 -11.29 7.69
C ARG A 73 9.60 -10.55 7.46
N ALA A 74 10.69 -11.30 7.34
CA ALA A 74 12.02 -10.74 7.11
C ALA A 74 12.16 -10.05 5.75
N ASP A 75 11.54 -10.59 4.70
CA ASP A 75 11.53 -9.99 3.35
C ASP A 75 10.81 -8.64 3.31
N PHE A 76 9.71 -8.49 4.05
CA PHE A 76 9.03 -7.21 4.23
C PHE A 76 9.84 -6.21 5.04
N GLN A 77 10.49 -6.66 6.12
CA GLN A 77 11.35 -5.81 6.95
C GLN A 77 12.53 -5.26 6.14
N GLN A 78 13.13 -6.11 5.29
CA GLN A 78 14.19 -5.68 4.38
C GLN A 78 13.70 -4.64 3.38
N LEU A 79 12.57 -4.90 2.70
CA LEU A 79 11.97 -3.93 1.77
C LEU A 79 11.68 -2.60 2.48
N SER A 80 11.15 -2.63 3.71
CA SER A 80 10.89 -1.42 4.49
C SER A 80 12.17 -0.65 4.78
N ALA A 81 13.24 -1.33 5.20
CA ALA A 81 14.54 -0.71 5.47
C ALA A 81 15.15 -0.08 4.21
N ASP A 82 15.03 -0.75 3.06
CA ASP A 82 15.53 -0.22 1.78
C ASP A 82 14.74 1.03 1.34
N LEU A 83 13.44 1.07 1.63
CA LEU A 83 12.56 2.20 1.32
C LEU A 83 12.80 3.42 2.23
N ASP A 84 13.34 3.26 3.45
CA ASP A 84 13.50 4.35 4.42
C ASP A 84 14.39 5.51 3.90
N ALA A 85 15.27 5.24 2.93
CA ALA A 85 16.09 6.26 2.28
C ALA A 85 15.29 7.20 1.34
N TYR A 86 14.09 6.78 0.94
CA TYR A 86 13.28 7.42 -0.09
C TYR A 86 11.90 7.83 0.40
N ILE A 87 11.32 7.05 1.31
CA ILE A 87 9.96 7.22 1.81
C ILE A 87 10.02 7.52 3.30
N THR A 88 9.34 8.59 3.73
CA THR A 88 9.23 8.94 5.15
C THR A 88 7.77 9.10 5.57
N PRO A 89 7.42 8.83 6.84
CA PRO A 89 6.05 8.98 7.30
C PRO A 89 5.48 10.38 7.05
N TYR A 90 4.21 10.48 6.69
CA TYR A 90 3.55 11.79 6.53
C TYR A 90 3.53 12.62 7.83
N ARG A 91 3.36 11.93 8.97
CA ARG A 91 3.41 12.42 10.35
C ARG A 91 4.42 11.59 11.15
N PRO A 92 5.72 11.94 11.10
CA PRO A 92 6.76 11.14 11.76
C PRO A 92 6.61 11.12 13.29
N GLU A 93 6.00 12.14 13.89
CA GLU A 93 5.87 12.28 15.35
C GLU A 93 4.92 11.23 15.95
N THR A 94 3.96 10.74 15.17
CA THR A 94 2.94 9.77 15.61
C THR A 94 3.12 8.40 14.96
N TRP A 95 4.19 8.21 14.18
CA TRP A 95 4.40 6.99 13.42
C TRP A 95 4.94 5.86 14.30
N ARG A 96 4.25 4.71 14.29
CA ARG A 96 4.69 3.48 14.97
C ARG A 96 4.74 2.29 14.02
N SER A 97 3.94 2.34 12.95
CA SER A 97 3.89 1.29 11.93
C SER A 97 3.23 1.77 10.65
N PRO A 98 3.33 1.01 9.53
CA PRO A 98 2.57 1.30 8.31
C PRO A 98 1.06 1.46 8.52
N LEU A 99 0.49 0.87 9.58
CA LEU A 99 -0.93 1.01 9.91
C LEU A 99 -1.33 2.46 10.26
N ASP A 100 -0.40 3.27 10.78
CA ASP A 100 -0.65 4.67 11.12
C ASP A 100 -0.67 5.59 9.87
N ALA A 101 -0.17 5.09 8.74
CA ALA A 101 -0.13 5.81 7.47
C ALA A 101 -1.30 5.44 6.54
N MET A 102 -2.21 4.58 6.99
CA MET A 102 -3.38 4.16 6.22
C MET A 102 -4.45 5.25 6.18
N ALA A 103 -4.93 5.58 4.99
CA ALA A 103 -6.09 6.44 4.82
C ALA A 103 -7.39 5.71 5.21
N THR A 104 -8.37 6.47 5.69
CA THR A 104 -9.71 5.96 6.00
C THR A 104 -10.62 6.12 4.78
N GLY A 105 -11.01 5.00 4.17
CA GLY A 105 -12.09 5.00 3.19
C GLY A 105 -13.42 5.30 3.88
N PHE A 106 -14.05 6.42 3.53
CA PHE A 106 -15.32 6.86 4.13
C PHE A 106 -16.51 6.75 3.16
N TYR A 107 -16.25 6.46 1.88
CA TYR A 107 -17.26 6.32 0.83
C TYR A 107 -16.76 5.36 -0.25
N THR A 108 -17.66 4.58 -0.84
CA THR A 108 -17.37 3.72 -1.99
C THR A 108 -18.60 3.62 -2.87
N TRP A 109 -18.39 3.69 -4.17
CA TRP A 109 -19.41 3.44 -5.18
C TRP A 109 -18.80 2.59 -6.29
N THR A 110 -19.62 1.72 -6.89
CA THR A 110 -19.26 0.90 -8.05
C THR A 110 -20.40 0.96 -9.06
N ALA A 111 -20.08 1.07 -10.34
CA ALA A 111 -21.09 1.16 -11.41
C ALA A 111 -22.11 0.00 -11.39
N GLU A 112 -21.69 -1.20 -10.97
CA GLU A 112 -22.58 -2.37 -10.81
C GLU A 112 -23.63 -2.22 -9.70
N HIS A 113 -23.49 -1.24 -8.80
CA HIS A 113 -24.44 -0.92 -7.72
C HIS A 113 -25.17 0.42 -7.96
N GLY A 114 -24.92 1.07 -9.09
CA GLY A 114 -25.66 2.26 -9.49
C GLY A 114 -26.92 1.86 -10.23
N GLU A 115 -28.01 1.58 -9.52
CA GLU A 115 -29.34 1.68 -10.14
C GLU A 115 -29.52 3.15 -10.56
N LEU A 116 -29.48 3.39 -11.87
CA LEU A 116 -30.15 4.53 -12.47
C LEU A 116 -31.66 4.25 -12.33
N GLY A 117 -32.24 4.69 -11.21
CA GLY A 117 -33.67 4.92 -11.10
C GLY A 117 -34.09 6.14 -11.92
#